data_AF-I6QLY0-F1
#
_entry.id   AF-I6QLY0-F1
#
_cell.length_a   1.000
_cell.length_b   1.000
_cell.length_c   1.000
_cell.angle_alpha   90.00
_cell.angle_beta   90.00
_cell.angle_gamma   90.00
#
_symmetry.space_group_name_H-M   'P 1'
#
loop_
_entity.id
_entity.type
_entity.pdbx_description
1 polymer ?
#
loop_
_entity_poly.entity_id
_entity_poly.type
_entity_poly.pdbx_seq_one_letter_code
_entity_poly.pdbx_strand_id
1 'polypeptide(L)'
;DAYTAGTDTTATVLEWTFTELLKHPKALKKAQDEVRMVLKGKKEISQEDIDNLKYLKAVLKETLRLHPPIPTLVPRVASHDVKVLGFDITKGT
;
A
#
# COMPACT_ATOMS: atom_id res chain seq x y z
N ASP A 1 -9.20 -13.49 -11.63
CA ASP A 1 -9.37 -12.37 -10.70
C ASP A 1 -8.18 -12.25 -9.74
N ALA A 2 -8.10 -13.07 -8.68
CA ALA A 2 -7.05 -12.96 -7.66
C ALA A 2 -5.59 -12.96 -8.16
N TYR A 3 -5.27 -13.77 -9.18
CA TYR A 3 -3.91 -13.81 -9.75
C TYR A 3 -3.52 -12.47 -10.38
N THR A 4 -4.31 -11.96 -11.32
CA THR A 4 -4.06 -10.70 -12.01
C THR A 4 -4.12 -9.52 -11.04
N ALA A 5 -5.16 -9.46 -10.19
CA ALA A 5 -5.32 -8.40 -9.21
C ALA A 5 -4.15 -8.35 -8.21
N GLY A 6 -3.66 -9.52 -7.75
CA GLY A 6 -2.55 -9.60 -6.82
C GLY A 6 -1.18 -9.33 -7.45
N THR A 7 -0.98 -9.72 -8.72
CA THR A 7 0.33 -9.60 -9.38
C THR A 7 0.64 -8.15 -9.75
N ASP A 8 -0.20 -7.54 -10.59
CA ASP A 8 0.11 -6.23 -11.17
C ASP A 8 0.13 -5.15 -10.08
N THR A 9 -0.87 -5.15 -9.18
CA THR A 9 -0.96 -4.13 -8.12
C THR A 9 0.19 -4.22 -7.13
N THR A 10 0.57 -5.43 -6.70
CA THR A 10 1.68 -5.63 -5.75
C THR A 10 3.02 -5.26 -6.39
N ALA A 11 3.24 -5.63 -7.65
CA ALA A 11 4.44 -5.27 -8.39
C ALA A 11 4.62 -3.74 -8.47
N THR A 12 3.56 -3.01 -8.82
CA THR A 12 3.58 -1.54 -8.87
C THR A 12 3.87 -0.90 -7.51
N VAL A 13 3.28 -1.41 -6.41
CA VAL A 13 3.58 -0.89 -5.06
C VAL A 13 5.05 -1.09 -4.69
N LEU A 14 5.61 -2.25 -5.01
CA LEU A 14 7.01 -2.54 -4.72
C LEU A 14 7.94 -1.67 -5.56
N GLU A 15 7.67 -1.51 -6.85
CA GLU A 15 8.43 -0.65 -7.76
C GLU A 15 8.52 0.78 -7.23
N TRP A 16 7.37 1.38 -6.86
CA TRP A 16 7.34 2.72 -6.29
C TRP A 16 7.99 2.79 -4.91
N THR A 17 7.80 1.77 -4.07
CA THR A 17 8.43 1.73 -2.73
C THR A 17 9.96 1.76 -2.85
N PHE A 18 10.55 0.92 -3.70
CA PHE A 18 11.98 0.94 -3.91
C PHE A 18 12.45 2.25 -4.55
N THR A 19 11.71 2.78 -5.53
CA THR A 19 11.99 4.08 -6.15
C THR A 19 12.05 5.20 -5.10
N GLU A 20 11.05 5.29 -4.23
CA GLU A 20 10.99 6.33 -3.18
C GLU A 20 12.08 6.16 -2.13
N LEU A 21 12.37 4.92 -1.70
CA LEU A 21 13.45 4.65 -0.76
C LEU A 21 14.83 5.02 -1.32
N LEU A 22 15.09 4.72 -2.60
CA LEU A 22 16.34 5.09 -3.28
C LEU A 22 16.49 6.60 -3.42
N LYS A 23 15.39 7.32 -3.69
CA LYS A 23 15.35 8.79 -3.73
C LYS A 23 15.49 9.44 -2.36
N HIS A 24 15.13 8.74 -1.28
CA HIS A 24 15.16 9.23 0.10
C HIS A 24 16.08 8.40 1.01
N PRO A 25 17.43 8.55 0.90
CA PRO A 25 18.41 7.72 1.62
C PRO A 25 18.23 7.68 3.15
N LYS A 26 17.77 8.79 3.76
CA LYS A 26 17.49 8.85 5.21
C LYS A 26 16.35 7.91 5.60
N ALA A 27 15.29 7.85 4.78
CA ALA A 27 14.15 6.97 5.01
C ALA A 27 14.55 5.50 4.79
N LEU A 28 15.33 5.22 3.73
CA LEU A 28 15.91 3.89 3.49
C LEU A 28 16.76 3.42 4.67
N LYS A 29 17.68 4.25 5.14
CA LYS A 29 18.53 3.91 6.28
C LYS A 29 17.71 3.58 7.52
N LYS A 30 16.70 4.40 7.83
CA LYS A 30 15.80 4.18 8.97
C LYS A 30 15.00 2.88 8.85
N ALA A 31 14.49 2.55 7.66
CA ALA A 31 13.77 1.30 7.43
C ALA A 31 14.68 0.07 7.59
N GLN A 32 15.90 0.12 7.04
CA GLN A 32 16.87 -0.96 7.23
C GLN A 32 17.28 -1.14 8.70
N ASP A 33 17.44 -0.05 9.44
CA ASP A 33 17.81 -0.09 10.85
C ASP A 33 16.68 -0.68 11.72
N GLU A 34 15.41 -0.36 11.42
CA GLU A 34 14.26 -1.03 12.05
C GLU A 34 14.28 -2.54 11.77
N VAL A 35 14.43 -2.96 10.51
CA VAL A 35 14.45 -4.38 10.14
C VAL A 35 15.56 -5.13 10.86
N ARG A 36 16.79 -4.59 10.91
CA ARG A 36 17.91 -5.21 11.62
C ARG A 36 17.65 -5.31 13.12
N MET A 37 17.04 -4.30 13.73
CA MET A 37 16.75 -4.25 15.17
C MET A 37 15.62 -5.19 15.59
N VAL A 38 14.54 -5.28 14.80
CA VAL A 38 13.38 -6.14 15.09
C VAL A 38 13.73 -7.60 14.81
N LEU A 39 14.30 -7.90 13.64
CA LEU A 39 14.55 -9.27 13.23
C LEU A 39 15.82 -9.88 13.84
N LYS A 40 16.82 -9.06 14.20
CA LYS A 40 18.08 -9.51 14.83
C LYS A 40 18.78 -10.69 14.12
N GLY A 41 18.66 -10.76 12.79
CA GLY A 41 19.25 -11.84 12.00
C GLY A 41 18.50 -13.17 12.03
N LYS A 42 17.26 -13.21 12.52
CA LYS A 42 16.37 -14.37 12.40
C LYS A 42 16.27 -14.82 10.93
N LYS A 43 16.33 -16.13 10.72
CA LYS A 43 16.16 -16.77 9.40
C LYS A 43 14.69 -16.93 9.02
N GLU A 44 13.84 -17.19 10.02
CA GLU A 44 12.41 -17.35 9.85
C GLU A 44 11.71 -16.14 10.47
N ILE A 45 10.83 -15.52 9.69
CA ILE A 45 10.09 -14.31 10.06
C ILE A 45 8.67 -14.73 10.39
N SER A 46 8.22 -14.45 11.62
CA SER A 46 6.85 -14.70 12.05
C SER A 46 5.94 -13.50 11.74
N GLN A 47 4.62 -13.71 11.82
CA GLN A 47 3.66 -12.61 11.69
C GLN A 47 3.84 -11.55 12.79
N GLU A 48 4.19 -11.97 14.01
CA GLU A 48 4.48 -11.06 15.13
C GLU A 48 5.70 -10.18 14.84
N ASP A 49 6.73 -10.73 14.19
CA ASP A 49 7.89 -9.94 13.77
C ASP A 49 7.49 -8.87 12.76
N ILE A 50 6.65 -9.21 11.77
CA ILE A 50 6.09 -8.27 10.80
C ILE A 50 5.28 -7.19 11.51
N ASP A 51 4.53 -7.55 12.54
CA ASP A 51 3.72 -6.61 13.29
C ASP A 51 4.52 -5.54 14.02
N ASN A 52 5.77 -5.86 14.37
CA ASN A 52 6.71 -4.95 14.99
C ASN A 52 7.48 -4.04 14.00
N LEU A 53 7.41 -4.29 12.68
CA LEU A 53 8.02 -3.44 11.64
C LEU A 53 7.16 -2.20 11.33
N LYS A 54 6.98 -1.33 12.34
CA LYS A 54 6.05 -0.19 12.29
C LYS A 54 6.42 0.84 11.24
N TYR A 55 7.70 1.17 11.12
CA TYR A 55 8.20 2.15 10.16
C TYR A 55 8.18 1.60 8.73
N LEU A 56 8.52 0.33 8.52
CA LEU A 56 8.37 -0.29 7.20
C LEU A 56 6.90 -0.32 6.75
N LYS A 57 5.95 -0.61 7.66
CA LYS A 57 4.51 -0.47 7.39
C LYS A 57 4.14 0.98 7.04
N ALA A 58 4.74 1.97 7.70
CA ALA A 58 4.52 3.38 7.39
C ALA A 58 5.08 3.76 6.01
N VAL A 59 6.23 3.24 5.61
CA VAL A 59 6.79 3.42 4.26
C VAL A 59 5.82 2.89 3.21
N LEU A 60 5.32 1.66 3.37
CA LEU A 60 4.36 1.09 2.41
C LEU A 60 3.06 1.90 2.33
N LYS A 61 2.54 2.37 3.47
CA LYS A 61 1.35 3.24 3.50
C LYS A 61 1.60 4.57 2.80
N GLU A 62 2.78 5.15 2.97
CA GLU A 62 3.13 6.42 2.33
C GLU A 62 3.33 6.26 0.82
N THR A 63 3.94 5.14 0.38
CA THR A 63 3.99 4.79 -1.04
C THR A 63 2.57 4.68 -1.61
N LEU A 64 1.66 3.98 -0.93
CA LEU A 64 0.27 3.85 -1.38
C LEU A 64 -0.47 5.20 -1.42
N ARG A 65 -0.14 6.13 -0.51
CA ARG A 65 -0.70 7.49 -0.49
C ARG A 65 -0.23 8.32 -1.69
N LEU A 66 1.05 8.18 -2.07
CA LEU A 66 1.66 8.94 -3.17
C LEU A 66 1.40 8.31 -4.55
N HIS A 67 1.46 6.98 -4.61
CA HIS A 67 1.49 6.18 -5.84
C HIS A 67 0.49 5.01 -5.75
N PRO A 68 -0.82 5.27 -5.66
CA PRO A 68 -1.82 4.20 -5.65
C PRO A 68 -1.81 3.45 -7.01
N PRO A 69 -1.71 2.12 -7.05
CA PRO A 69 -1.69 1.37 -8.32
C PRO A 69 -2.96 1.55 -9.17
N ILE A 70 -4.08 1.87 -8.53
CA ILE A 70 -5.37 2.13 -9.19
C ILE A 70 -5.88 3.52 -8.72
N PRO A 71 -5.39 4.63 -9.27
CA PRO A 71 -5.70 5.98 -8.78
C PRO A 71 -7.18 6.33 -8.80
N THR A 72 -7.95 5.76 -9.74
CA THR A 72 -9.40 5.98 -9.89
C THR A 72 -10.24 4.82 -9.36
N LEU A 73 -9.62 3.86 -8.68
CA LEU A 73 -10.23 2.63 -8.17
C LEU A 73 -10.92 1.79 -9.29
N VAL A 74 -11.55 0.69 -8.88
CA VAL A 74 -12.42 -0.10 -9.76
C VAL A 74 -13.77 0.62 -9.87
N PRO A 75 -14.33 0.79 -11.09
CA PRO A 75 -15.63 1.44 -11.27
C PRO A 75 -16.72 0.84 -10.38
N ARG A 76 -17.51 1.73 -9.78
CA ARG A 76 -18.72 1.40 -9.01
C ARG A 76 -19.92 1.91 -9.78
N VAL A 77 -21.04 1.20 -9.65
CA VAL A 77 -22.32 1.59 -10.27
C VAL A 77 -23.39 1.63 -9.19
N ALA A 78 -24.17 2.71 -9.15
CA ALA A 78 -25.26 2.90 -8.21
C ALA A 78 -26.38 1.86 -8.47
N SER A 79 -26.71 1.05 -7.46
CA SER A 79 -27.75 0.03 -7.57
C SER A 79 -29.18 0.58 -7.47
N HIS A 80 -29.31 1.80 -6.94
CA HIS A 80 -30.55 2.57 -6.78
C HIS A 80 -30.20 4.06 -6.71
N ASP A 81 -31.21 4.92 -6.86
CA ASP A 81 -31.04 6.37 -6.71
C ASP A 81 -30.61 6.69 -5.27
N VAL A 82 -29.57 7.51 -5.12
CA VAL A 82 -28.99 7.84 -3.82
C VAL A 82 -28.54 9.30 -3.77
N LYS A 83 -28.64 9.94 -2.60
CA LYS A 83 -28.04 11.25 -2.35
C LYS A 83 -26.67 11.11 -1.69
N VAL A 84 -25.63 11.67 -2.30
CA VAL A 84 -24.28 11.74 -1.71
C VAL A 84 -23.91 13.21 -1.53
N LEU A 85 -23.66 13.64 -0.29
CA LEU A 85 -23.36 15.04 0.05
C LEU A 85 -24.40 16.04 -0.51
N GLY A 86 -25.66 15.61 -0.62
CA GLY A 86 -26.77 16.42 -1.16
C GLY A 86 -26.99 16.31 -2.67
N PHE A 87 -26.05 15.72 -3.43
CA PHE A 87 -26.19 15.49 -4.87
C PHE A 87 -26.99 14.22 -5.17
N ASP A 88 -27.92 14.31 -6.11
CA ASP A 88 -28.68 13.15 -6.62
C ASP A 88 -27.83 12.33 -7.60
N ILE A 89 -27.59 11.07 -7.26
CA ILE A 89 -26.93 10.07 -8.11
C ILE A 89 -28.00 9.07 -8.55
N THR A 90 -28.27 9.03 -9.85
CA THR A 90 -29.26 8.11 -10.41
C THR A 90 -28.72 6.69 -10.49
N LYS A 91 -29.61 5.71 -10.34
CA LYS A 91 -29.31 4.29 -10.58
C LYS A 91 -28.62 4.11 -11.93
N GLY A 92 -27.53 3.35 -11.94
CA GLY A 92 -26.75 3.08 -13.15
C GLY A 92 -25.64 4.10 -13.45
N THR A 93 -25.52 5.18 -12.68
CA THR A 93 -24.32 6.03 -12.65
C THR A 93 -23.16 5.29 -11.99
#